data_AF-R7STT8-F1
#
_entry.id   AF-R7STT8-F1
#
_cell.length_a   1.000
_cell.length_b   1.000
_cell.length_c   1.000
_cell.angle_alpha   90.00
_cell.angle_beta   90.00
_cell.angle_gamma   90.00
#
_symmetry.space_group_name_H-M   'P 1'
#
loop_
_entity.id
_entity.type
_entity.pdbx_description
1 polymer ?
#
loop_
_entity_poly.entity_id
_entity_poly.type
_entity_poly.pdbx_seq_one_letter_code
_entity_poly.pdbx_strand_id
1 'polypeptide(L)'
;LLHRDISGGNILILPKVSKEEDGTRALKWTGILVDWEMSKPLQNTASRPRQPERTGTWQFLSVALLSRPKIVEICDELESFLYVIIYYAVRYLRSNLEGHAVGNWIDTFFDTYGVTRDAYTCGDKKIATIKE
;
A
#
# COMPACT_ATOMS: atom_id res chain seq x y z
N LEU A 1 15.35 4.01 -5.68
CA LEU A 1 14.24 4.93 -6.03
C LEU A 1 13.05 4.49 -5.19
N LEU A 2 12.34 5.42 -4.54
CA LEU A 2 11.08 5.17 -3.85
C LEU A 2 9.93 5.54 -4.80
N HIS A 3 8.93 4.69 -4.94
CA HIS A 3 7.74 4.89 -5.75
C HIS A 3 6.81 6.00 -5.19
N ARG A 4 6.56 5.98 -3.88
CA ARG A 4 5.72 6.97 -3.13
C ARG A 4 4.22 6.98 -3.44
N ASP A 5 3.74 6.23 -4.44
CA ASP A 5 2.30 5.98 -4.65
C ASP A 5 2.01 4.50 -4.94
N ILE A 6 2.26 3.62 -3.97
CA ILE A 6 1.92 2.20 -4.11
C ILE A 6 0.42 2.02 -3.91
N SER A 7 -0.25 1.48 -4.92
CA SER A 7 -1.67 1.17 -4.90
C SER A 7 -1.96 -0.02 -5.80
N GLY A 8 -3.15 -0.63 -5.67
CA GLY A 8 -3.60 -1.66 -6.60
C GLY A 8 -3.77 -1.16 -8.03
N GLY A 9 -4.01 0.14 -8.24
CA GLY A 9 -4.08 0.76 -9.56
C GLY A 9 -2.73 0.87 -10.26
N ASN A 10 -1.65 0.91 -9.49
CA ASN A 10 -0.28 1.10 -10.00
C ASN A 10 0.48 -0.22 -10.18
N ILE A 11 -0.18 -1.37 -9.96
CA ILE A 11 0.40 -2.70 -10.16
C ILE A 11 -0.35 -3.40 -11.30
N LEU A 12 0.29 -3.48 -12.46
CA LEU A 12 -0.23 -4.22 -13.60
C LEU A 12 0.14 -5.70 -13.49
N ILE A 13 -0.79 -6.57 -13.86
CA ILE A 13 -0.58 -8.01 -13.92
C ILE A 13 -0.47 -8.43 -15.39
N LEU A 14 0.71 -8.94 -15.78
CA LEU A 14 1.02 -9.38 -17.12
C LEU A 14 1.09 -10.92 -17.19
N PRO A 15 0.01 -11.60 -17.61
CA PRO A 15 0.03 -13.04 -17.87
C PRO A 15 0.78 -13.33 -19.18
N LYS A 16 1.73 -14.27 -19.14
CA LYS A 16 2.43 -14.80 -20.32
C LYS A 16 2.37 -16.30 -20.32
N VAL A 17 2.05 -16.90 -21.47
CA VAL A 17 2.13 -18.35 -21.63
C VAL A 17 3.61 -18.72 -21.84
N SER A 18 4.18 -19.50 -20.92
CA SER A 18 5.49 -20.15 -21.06
C SER A 18 5.31 -21.60 -21.48
N LYS A 19 6.27 -22.11 -22.26
CA LYS A 19 6.40 -23.55 -22.51
C LYS A 19 7.45 -24.08 -21.55
N GLU A 20 7.06 -25.03 -20.71
CA GLU A 20 7.95 -25.69 -19.76
C GLU A 20 8.77 -26.78 -20.47
N GLU A 21 9.81 -27.30 -19.80
CA GLU A 21 10.73 -28.29 -20.37
C GLU A 21 10.05 -29.61 -20.75
N ASP A 22 9.00 -29.98 -20.01
CA ASP A 22 8.17 -31.17 -20.26
C ASP A 22 7.18 -30.99 -21.44
N GLY A 23 7.19 -29.83 -22.09
CA GLY A 23 6.30 -29.48 -23.20
C GLY A 23 4.93 -28.96 -22.79
N THR A 24 4.63 -28.88 -21.48
CA THR A 24 3.40 -28.28 -20.99
C THR A 24 3.42 -26.75 -21.14
N ARG A 25 2.23 -26.15 -21.12
CA ARG A 25 2.06 -24.70 -21.15
C ARG A 25 1.64 -24.22 -19.77
N ALA A 26 2.41 -23.31 -19.19
CA ALA A 26 2.08 -22.67 -17.93
C ALA A 26 1.78 -21.19 -18.17
N LEU A 27 0.94 -20.62 -17.29
CA LEU A 27 0.72 -19.18 -17.26
C LEU A 27 1.66 -18.56 -16.24
N LYS A 28 2.66 -17.83 -16.72
CA LYS A 28 3.57 -17.04 -15.90
C LYS A 28 2.99 -15.66 -15.66
N TRP A 29 2.66 -15.37 -14.41
CA TRP A 29 2.18 -14.07 -13.97
C TRP A 29 3.37 -13.17 -13.60
N THR A 30 3.46 -12.00 -14.20
CA THR A 30 4.49 -10.99 -13.88
C THR A 30 3.81 -9.71 -13.40
N GLY A 31 4.21 -9.20 -12.23
CA GLY A 31 3.79 -7.88 -11.78
C GLY A 31 4.68 -6.79 -12.38
N ILE A 32 4.07 -5.69 -12.83
CA ILE A 32 4.76 -4.50 -13.31
C ILE A 32 4.28 -3.30 -12.50
N LEU A 33 5.21 -2.61 -11.86
CA LEU A 33 4.92 -1.37 -11.15
C LEU A 33 4.99 -0.20 -12.12
N VAL A 34 3.93 0.59 -12.20
CA VAL A 34 3.77 1.75 -13.09
C VAL A 34 3.47 3.01 -12.31
N ASP A 35 3.39 4.15 -13.01
CA ASP A 35 3.08 5.46 -12.42
C ASP A 35 4.16 6.02 -11.47
N TRP A 36 5.37 6.12 -12.01
CA TRP A 36 6.55 6.57 -11.28
C TRP A 36 6.66 8.11 -11.16
N GLU A 37 5.61 8.87 -11.46
CA GLU A 37 5.67 10.35 -11.49
C GLU A 37 5.98 10.96 -10.11
N MET A 38 5.54 10.29 -9.04
CA MET A 38 5.77 10.72 -7.67
C MET A 38 7.09 10.21 -7.07
N SER A 39 7.85 9.44 -7.85
CA SER A 39 9.03 8.74 -7.38
C SER A 39 10.19 9.68 -7.04
N LYS A 40 10.98 9.29 -6.04
CA LYS A 40 12.16 10.07 -5.60
C LYS A 40 13.35 9.17 -5.27
N PRO A 41 14.59 9.61 -5.52
CA PRO A 41 15.76 8.87 -5.08
C PRO A 41 15.76 8.73 -3.56
N LEU A 42 16.38 7.67 -3.05
CA LEU A 42 16.67 7.56 -1.61
C LEU A 42 17.53 8.76 -1.24
N GLN A 43 17.09 9.55 -0.26
CA GLN A 43 17.85 10.73 0.15
C GLN A 43 19.15 10.30 0.83
N ASN A 44 20.29 10.62 0.20
CA ASN A 44 21.55 10.70 0.92
C ASN A 44 21.52 11.98 1.75
N THR A 45 21.60 11.82 3.06
CA THR A 45 21.49 12.84 4.11
C THR A 45 22.37 14.07 3.85
N ALA A 46 21.84 15.16 3.28
CA ALA A 46 22.58 16.44 3.24
C ALA A 46 21.77 17.74 3.05
N SER A 47 20.45 17.74 2.84
CA SER A 47 19.73 19.02 2.64
C SER A 47 18.32 19.02 3.26
N ARG A 48 18.14 19.88 4.27
CA ARG A 48 16.86 20.25 4.92
C ARG A 48 16.07 21.26 4.05
N PRO A 49 14.89 21.73 4.49
CA PRO A 49 13.64 21.03 4.69
C PRO A 49 12.62 21.57 3.68
N ARG A 50 12.18 20.71 2.78
CA ARG A 50 10.86 20.73 2.15
C ARG A 50 10.88 19.53 1.21
N GLN A 51 10.26 18.43 1.63
CA GLN A 51 9.09 18.11 0.84
C GLN A 51 7.92 17.57 1.66
N PRO A 52 6.74 18.10 1.30
CA PRO A 52 5.51 18.16 2.06
C PRO A 52 4.48 17.31 1.30
N GLU A 53 3.20 17.52 1.61
CA GLU A 53 2.04 16.81 1.06
C GLU A 53 2.06 15.30 1.29
N ARG A 54 1.02 14.81 1.97
CA ARG A 54 0.69 13.38 1.97
C ARG A 54 0.25 13.00 0.57
N THR A 55 1.23 12.76 -0.30
CA THR A 55 1.02 12.30 -1.66
C THR A 55 0.95 10.79 -1.66
N GLY A 56 0.00 10.24 -2.42
CA GLY A 56 -0.20 8.82 -2.57
C GLY A 56 -1.59 8.37 -2.10
N THR A 57 -1.92 7.13 -2.41
CA THR A 57 -3.24 6.56 -2.12
C THR A 57 -3.44 6.33 -0.62
N TRP A 58 -4.32 7.11 0.02
CA TRP A 58 -4.56 7.13 1.47
C TRP A 58 -4.67 5.74 2.13
N GLN A 59 -5.48 4.87 1.53
CA GLN A 59 -5.73 3.50 2.02
C GLN A 59 -4.42 2.73 2.23
N PHE A 60 -3.44 2.92 1.34
CA PHE A 60 -2.19 2.15 1.32
C PHE A 60 -1.02 2.89 1.96
N LEU A 61 -1.14 4.16 2.37
CA LEU A 61 -0.05 4.83 3.07
C LEU A 61 0.26 4.17 4.42
N SER A 62 1.54 4.20 4.82
CA SER A 62 1.98 3.69 6.12
C SER A 62 1.33 4.45 7.28
N VAL A 63 1.14 3.78 8.41
CA VAL A 63 0.66 4.42 9.65
C VAL A 63 1.60 5.57 10.03
N ALA A 64 2.91 5.41 9.88
CA ALA A 64 3.87 6.45 10.19
C ALA A 64 3.68 7.72 9.33
N LEU A 65 3.43 7.58 8.02
CA LEU A 65 3.11 8.70 7.13
C LEU A 65 1.75 9.33 7.44
N LEU A 66 0.79 8.50 7.88
CA LEU A 66 -0.57 8.92 8.25
C LEU A 66 -0.66 9.50 9.67
N SER A 67 0.35 9.35 10.52
CA SER A 67 0.30 9.83 11.92
C SER A 67 1.19 11.03 12.18
N ARG A 68 2.25 11.25 11.40
CA ARG A 68 3.16 12.38 11.59
C ARG A 68 3.81 12.86 10.29
N PRO A 69 4.23 14.12 10.21
CA PRO A 69 5.11 14.57 9.13
C PRO A 69 6.44 13.82 9.19
N LYS A 70 6.76 13.05 8.15
CA LYS A 70 8.05 12.36 7.98
C LYS A 70 8.43 12.29 6.50
N ILE A 71 9.69 11.97 6.25
CA ILE A 71 10.16 11.62 4.90
C ILE A 71 9.78 10.16 4.63
N VAL A 72 9.38 9.85 3.39
CA VAL A 72 9.10 8.47 2.97
C VAL A 72 10.39 7.66 2.99
N GLU A 73 10.34 6.50 3.64
CA GLU A 73 11.43 5.53 3.76
C GLU A 73 11.04 4.19 3.12
N ILE A 74 12.00 3.28 3.00
CA ILE A 74 11.77 1.93 2.43
C ILE A 74 10.70 1.19 3.25
N CYS A 75 10.71 1.31 4.57
CA CYS A 75 9.72 0.65 5.43
C CYS A 75 8.29 1.12 5.15
N ASP A 76 8.10 2.39 4.79
CA ASP A 76 6.78 2.90 4.42
C ASP A 76 6.29 2.26 3.12
N GLU A 77 7.17 2.07 2.14
CA GLU A 77 6.80 1.41 0.87
C GLU A 77 6.44 -0.06 1.06
N LEU A 78 7.20 -0.76 1.90
CA LEU A 78 6.91 -2.15 2.25
C LEU A 78 5.57 -2.28 2.98
N GLU A 79 5.24 -1.34 3.87
CA GLU A 79 3.94 -1.28 4.52
C GLU A 79 2.81 -1.06 3.49
N SER A 80 3.02 -0.19 2.51
CA SER A 80 2.04 0.01 1.43
C SER A 80 1.82 -1.25 0.59
N PHE A 81 2.88 -1.98 0.23
CA PHE A 81 2.73 -3.27 -0.47
C PHE A 81 1.97 -4.30 0.37
N LEU A 82 2.28 -4.38 1.67
CA LEU A 82 1.55 -5.25 2.59
C LEU A 82 0.06 -4.89 2.62
N TYR A 83 -0.27 -3.60 2.68
CA TYR A 83 -1.66 -3.15 2.67
C TYR A 83 -2.39 -3.46 1.38
N VAL A 84 -1.75 -3.36 0.22
CA VAL A 84 -2.32 -3.83 -1.05
C VAL A 84 -2.61 -5.32 -0.97
N ILE A 85 -1.65 -6.15 -0.53
CA ILE A 85 -1.84 -7.59 -0.40
C ILE A 85 -3.03 -7.91 0.54
N ILE A 86 -3.09 -7.28 1.71
CA ILE A 86 -4.17 -7.48 2.69
C ILE A 86 -5.53 -7.07 2.11
N TYR A 87 -5.62 -5.90 1.47
CA TYR A 87 -6.87 -5.39 0.91
C TYR A 87 -7.47 -6.37 -0.11
N TYR A 88 -6.65 -6.81 -1.07
CA TYR A 88 -7.10 -7.75 -2.11
C TYR A 88 -7.31 -9.16 -1.57
N ALA A 89 -6.51 -9.61 -0.59
CA ALA A 89 -6.70 -10.90 0.06
C ALA A 89 -8.06 -10.97 0.77
N VAL A 90 -8.36 -9.99 1.62
CA VAL A 90 -9.63 -9.94 2.37
C VAL A 90 -10.83 -9.78 1.43
N ARG A 91 -10.67 -9.03 0.34
CA ARG A 91 -11.76 -8.77 -0.62
C ARG A 91 -12.08 -9.95 -1.55
N TYR A 92 -11.06 -10.70 -1.98
CA TYR A 92 -11.23 -11.65 -3.09
C TYR A 92 -10.87 -13.10 -2.77
N LEU A 93 -10.08 -13.38 -1.72
CA LEU A 93 -9.85 -14.76 -1.33
C LEU A 93 -11.07 -15.33 -0.61
N ARG A 94 -11.30 -16.63 -0.81
CA ARG A 94 -12.34 -17.35 -0.08
C ARG A 94 -12.05 -17.28 1.41
N SER A 95 -13.03 -16.85 2.18
CA SER A 95 -12.98 -16.83 3.64
C SER A 95 -14.30 -17.34 4.22
N ASN A 96 -14.31 -17.58 5.53
CA ASN A 96 -15.49 -17.94 6.31
C ASN A 96 -16.23 -16.69 6.85
N LEU A 97 -15.99 -15.51 6.28
CA LEU A 97 -16.67 -14.27 6.65
C LEU A 97 -18.02 -14.19 5.95
N GLU A 98 -19.08 -13.86 6.70
CA GLU A 98 -20.46 -13.84 6.21
C GLU A 98 -21.02 -12.42 6.09
N GLY A 99 -22.03 -12.25 5.23
CA GLY A 99 -22.77 -11.00 5.06
C GLY A 99 -21.87 -9.81 4.75
N HIS A 100 -22.03 -8.73 5.52
CA HIS A 100 -21.30 -7.47 5.32
C HIS A 100 -19.94 -7.41 6.04
N ALA A 101 -19.47 -8.51 6.64
CA ALA A 101 -18.27 -8.50 7.48
C ALA A 101 -17.00 -8.02 6.75
N VAL A 102 -16.79 -8.46 5.50
CA VAL A 102 -15.65 -8.04 4.66
C VAL A 102 -15.70 -6.54 4.39
N GLY A 103 -16.85 -6.03 3.95
CA GLY A 103 -17.04 -4.62 3.65
C GLY A 103 -16.81 -3.73 4.88
N ASN A 104 -17.44 -4.10 6.00
CA ASN A 104 -17.26 -3.38 7.27
C ASN A 104 -15.81 -3.40 7.73
N TRP A 105 -15.13 -4.54 7.59
CA TRP A 105 -13.73 -4.65 7.99
C TRP A 105 -12.83 -3.76 7.13
N ILE A 106 -13.03 -3.74 5.81
CA ILE A 106 -12.30 -2.89 4.86
C ILE A 106 -12.53 -1.42 5.21
N ASP A 107 -13.79 -1.00 5.35
CA ASP A 107 -14.16 0.38 5.68
C ASP A 107 -13.51 0.85 6.99
N THR A 108 -13.61 0.02 8.04
CA THR A 108 -13.02 0.36 9.35
C THR A 108 -11.49 0.44 9.31
N PHE A 109 -10.83 -0.36 8.46
CA PHE A 109 -9.36 -0.43 8.42
C PHE A 109 -8.73 0.57 7.44
N PHE A 110 -9.30 0.70 6.25
CA PHE A 110 -8.71 1.44 5.12
C PHE A 110 -9.31 2.82 4.90
N ASP A 111 -10.60 2.99 5.22
CA ASP A 111 -11.37 4.19 4.83
C ASP A 111 -11.69 5.12 6.01
N THR A 112 -11.68 4.59 7.23
CA THR A 112 -11.84 5.39 8.45
C THR A 112 -10.61 6.26 8.73
N TYR A 113 -10.85 7.47 9.25
CA TYR A 113 -9.82 8.42 9.64
C TYR A 113 -10.04 8.90 11.08
N GLY A 114 -8.96 9.31 11.74
CA GLY A 114 -8.98 10.06 12.98
C GLY A 114 -8.71 11.55 12.72
N VAL A 115 -9.00 12.39 13.72
CA VAL A 115 -8.66 13.81 13.69
C VAL A 115 -7.94 14.16 14.99
N THR A 116 -6.70 14.65 14.85
CA THR A 116 -5.97 15.30 15.94
C THR A 116 -6.02 16.81 15.73
N ARG A 117 -5.63 17.62 16.74
CA ARG A 117 -5.86 19.09 16.77
C ARG A 117 -5.52 19.83 15.46
N ASP A 118 -4.56 19.34 14.66
CA ASP A 118 -4.10 20.00 13.44
C ASP A 118 -3.99 19.08 12.20
N ALA A 119 -4.40 17.80 12.28
CA ALA A 119 -4.22 16.87 11.17
C ALA A 119 -5.17 15.65 11.19
N TYR A 120 -5.56 15.20 10.00
CA TYR A 120 -6.15 13.88 9.80
C TYR A 120 -5.14 12.79 10.11
N THR A 121 -5.57 11.68 10.70
CA THR A 121 -4.78 10.47 10.91
C THR A 121 -5.50 9.26 10.35
N CYS A 122 -4.83 8.12 10.22
CA CYS A 122 -5.55 6.88 9.94
C CYS A 122 -6.49 6.52 11.09
N GLY A 123 -7.50 5.69 10.80
CA GLY A 123 -8.46 5.22 11.80
C GLY A 123 -7.81 4.33 12.86
N ASP A 124 -8.44 4.27 14.04
CA ASP A 124 -7.93 3.59 15.24
C ASP A 124 -7.52 2.13 14.98
N LYS A 125 -8.28 1.42 14.14
CA LYS A 125 -8.01 0.03 13.80
C LYS A 125 -6.70 -0.16 13.04
N LYS A 126 -6.34 0.79 12.17
CA LYS A 126 -5.09 0.75 11.42
C LYS A 126 -3.93 1.15 12.33
N ILE A 127 -4.09 2.20 13.13
CA ILE A 127 -3.09 2.63 14.13
C ILE A 127 -2.74 1.49 15.08
N ALA A 128 -3.75 0.75 15.59
CA ALA A 128 -3.57 -0.32 16.55
C ALA A 128 -2.74 -1.53 16.04
N THR A 129 -2.42 -1.58 14.74
CA THR A 129 -1.57 -2.66 14.18
C THR A 129 -0.08 -2.42 14.40
N ILE A 130 0.32 -1.19 14.72
CA ILE A 130 1.70 -0.84 15.02
C ILE A 130 1.85 -0.73 16.53
N LYS A 131 2.74 -1.55 17.10
CA LYS A 131 3.14 -1.43 18.52
C LYS A 131 4.25 -0.39 18.63
N GLU A 132 4.19 0.42 19.69
CA GLU A 132 5.24 1.39 20.06
C GLU A 132 6.59 0.71 20.32
#